data_AF-A0A098LHI5-F1
#
_entry.id   AF-A0A098LHI5-F1
#
_cell.length_a   1.000
_cell.length_b   1.000
_cell.length_c   1.000
_cell.angle_alpha   90.00
_cell.angle_beta   90.00
_cell.angle_gamma   90.00
#
_symmetry.space_group_name_H-M   'P 1'
#
loop_
_entity.id
_entity.type
_entity.pdbx_description
1 polymer ?
#
loop_
_entity_poly.entity_id
_entity_poly.type
_entity_poly.pdbx_seq_one_letter_code
_entity_poly.pdbx_strand_id
1 'polypeptide(L)' 'MIQEGFVPLIKKANGFISYNWLDTGTGDGASLSVFQDKAGADESILLAADFVRKNMSELLSQKPEVIEGPIKAYG' A
#
# COMPACT_ATOMS: atom_id res chain seq x y z
N MET A 1 -2.66 7.61 11.27
CA MET A 1 -3.50 6.56 10.64
C MET A 1 -2.72 5.58 9.78
N ILE A 2 -2.08 6.02 8.68
CA ILE A 2 -1.31 5.09 7.82
C ILE A 2 -0.07 4.53 8.54
N GLN A 3 0.79 5.40 9.09
CA GLN A 3 2.04 4.99 9.76
C GLN A 3 1.81 4.10 10.99
N GLU A 4 0.78 4.38 11.79
CA GLU A 4 0.50 3.64 13.03
C GLU A 4 -0.47 2.46 12.84
N GLY A 5 -1.29 2.49 11.78
CA GLY A 5 -2.32 1.49 11.53
C GLY A 5 -1.97 0.55 10.37
N PHE A 6 -1.80 1.09 9.17
CA PHE A 6 -1.60 0.29 7.97
C PHE A 6 -0.17 -0.26 7.83
N VAL A 7 0.85 0.56 8.14
CA VAL A 7 2.26 0.14 7.99
C VAL A 7 2.60 -1.11 8.81
N PRO A 8 2.18 -1.25 10.09
CA PRO A 8 2.40 -2.49 10.84
C PRO A 8 1.65 -3.70 10.28
N LEU A 9 0.52 -3.49 9.59
CA LEU A 9 -0.27 -4.54 8.97
C LEU A 9 0.43 -5.09 7.72
N ILE A 10 0.79 -4.21 6.78
CA ILE A 10 1.40 -4.61 5.50
C ILE A 10 2.80 -5.22 5.69
N LYS A 11 3.53 -4.81 6.73
CA LYS A 11 4.83 -5.41 7.12
C LYS A 11 4.73 -6.90 7.50
N LYS A 12 3.54 -7.40 7.81
CA LYS A 12 3.30 -8.82 8.15
C LYS A 12 2.92 -9.67 6.95
N ALA A 13 2.62 -9.06 5.81
CA ALA A 13 2.30 -9.80 4.59
C ALA A 13 3.50 -10.62 4.12
N ASN A 14 3.23 -11.76 3.50
CA ASN A 14 4.29 -12.69 3.11
C ASN A 14 5.25 -12.04 2.10
N GLY A 15 6.55 -12.24 2.30
CA GLY A 15 7.57 -11.71 1.39
C GLY A 15 7.70 -10.17 1.38
N PHE A 16 7.23 -9.45 2.40
CA PHE A 16 7.40 -8.00 2.51
C PHE A 16 8.88 -7.59 2.43
N ILE A 17 9.21 -6.64 1.53
CA ILE A 17 10.56 -6.08 1.37
C ILE A 17 10.59 -4.63 1.83
N SER A 18 9.69 -3.79 1.32
CA SER A 18 9.68 -2.37 1.67
C SER A 18 8.30 -1.73 1.53
N TYR A 19 8.12 -0.62 2.25
CA TYR A 19 6.98 0.28 2.14
C TYR A 19 7.50 1.71 2.13
N ASN A 20 7.03 2.50 1.18
CA ASN A 20 7.32 3.92 1.04
C ASN A 20 6.02 4.68 0.84
N TRP A 21 5.99 5.91 1.34
CA TRP A 21 4.91 6.85 1.08
C TRP A 21 5.44 7.95 0.18
N LEU A 22 4.86 8.07 -1.01
CA LEU A 22 5.04 9.22 -1.88
C LEU A 22 4.06 10.30 -1.42
N ASP A 23 4.59 11.30 -0.73
CA ASP A 23 3.85 12.52 -0.38
C ASP A 23 3.80 13.44 -1.60
N THR A 24 2.61 13.71 -2.13
CA THR A 24 2.43 14.61 -3.28
C THR A 24 2.16 16.05 -2.87
N GLY A 25 2.16 16.34 -1.56
CA GLY A 25 1.62 17.58 -1.02
C GLY A 25 0.09 17.59 -1.11
N THR A 26 -0.54 18.47 -0.33
CA THR A 26 -2.01 18.66 -0.26
C THR A 26 -2.85 17.50 0.29
N GLY A 27 -2.23 16.53 0.96
CA GLY A 27 -2.95 15.43 1.64
C GLY A 27 -3.27 14.23 0.75
N ASP A 28 -2.99 14.35 -0.55
CA ASP A 28 -2.93 13.24 -1.48
C ASP A 28 -1.55 12.57 -1.43
N GLY A 29 -1.49 11.31 -1.84
CA GLY A 29 -0.24 10.57 -1.90
C GLY A 29 -0.43 9.16 -2.41
N ALA A 30 0.68 8.45 -2.58
CA ALA A 30 0.68 7.07 -3.03
C ALA A 30 1.54 6.20 -2.10
N SER A 31 1.02 5.04 -1.73
CA SER A 31 1.85 4.00 -1.09
C SER A 31 2.54 3.17 -2.17
N LEU A 32 3.86 3.00 -2.04
CA LEU A 32 4.64 2.06 -2.83
C LEU A 32 5.14 0.94 -1.92
N SER A 33 4.74 -0.29 -2.19
CA SER A 33 5.20 -1.47 -1.47
C SER A 33 5.86 -2.47 -2.41
N VAL A 34 6.94 -3.10 -1.94
CA VAL A 34 7.69 -4.12 -2.69
C VAL A 34 7.61 -5.43 -1.94
N PHE A 35 7.35 -6.50 -2.69
CA PHE A 35 7.27 -7.88 -2.20
C PHE A 35 8.18 -8.80 -3.00
N GLN A 36 8.55 -9.92 -2.38
CA GLN A 36 9.41 -10.94 -2.98
C GLN A 36 8.79 -11.58 -4.22
N ASP A 37 7.48 -11.75 -4.24
CA ASP A 37 6.74 -12.34 -5.35
C ASP A 37 5.34 -11.73 -5.49
N LYS A 38 4.63 -12.15 -6.55
CA LYS A 38 3.26 -11.69 -6.83
C LYS A 38 2.27 -12.08 -5.74
N ALA A 39 2.46 -13.22 -5.07
CA ALA A 39 1.51 -13.66 -4.05
C ALA A 39 1.50 -12.69 -2.85
N GLY A 40 2.67 -12.21 -2.42
CA GLY A 40 2.77 -11.16 -1.39
C GLY A 40 2.16 -9.82 -1.82
N ALA A 41 2.36 -9.43 -3.09
CA ALA A 41 1.73 -8.24 -3.66
C ALA A 41 0.19 -8.34 -3.69
N ASP A 42 -0.35 -9.47 -4.13
CA ASP A 42 -1.79 -9.73 -4.18
C ASP A 42 -2.42 -9.72 -2.77
N GLU A 43 -1.75 -10.31 -1.78
CA GLU A 43 -2.16 -10.25 -0.36
C GLU A 43 -2.23 -8.80 0.14
N SER A 44 -1.23 -7.98 -0.21
CA SER A 44 -1.16 -6.59 0.22
C SER A 44 -2.32 -5.74 -0.27
N ILE A 45 -2.83 -6.01 -1.48
CA ILE A 45 -3.99 -5.31 -2.06
C ILE A 45 -5.25 -5.59 -1.22
N LEU A 46 -5.43 -6.84 -0.78
CA LEU A 46 -6.54 -7.22 0.08
C LEU A 46 -6.45 -6.53 1.44
N LEU A 47 -5.25 -6.52 2.05
CA LEU A 47 -5.01 -5.82 3.33
C LEU A 47 -5.30 -4.32 3.22
N ALA A 48 -4.87 -3.68 2.13
CA ALA A 48 -5.13 -2.26 1.87
C ALA A 48 -6.63 -1.98 1.73
N ALA A 49 -7.34 -2.76 0.92
CA ALA A 49 -8.77 -2.63 0.71
C ALA A 49 -9.55 -2.79 2.04
N ASP A 50 -9.17 -3.77 2.86
CA ASP A 50 -9.78 -3.99 4.16
C ASP A 50 -9.51 -2.86 5.14
N PHE A 51 -8.28 -2.35 5.18
CA PHE A 51 -7.90 -1.23 6.03
C PHE A 51 -8.69 0.04 5.66
N VAL A 52 -8.75 0.36 4.37
CA VAL A 52 -9.48 1.50 3.83
C VAL A 52 -10.97 1.40 4.16
N ARG A 53 -11.59 0.24 3.91
CA ARG A 53 -13.01 0.01 4.22
C ARG A 53 -13.34 0.24 5.69
N LYS A 54 -12.47 -0.22 6.60
CA LYS A 54 -12.70 -0.16 8.05
C LYS A 54 -12.37 1.20 8.67
N ASN A 55 -11.38 1.92 8.13
CA ASN A 55 -10.80 3.08 8.81
C ASN A 55 -10.88 4.40 8.03
N MET A 56 -11.15 4.36 6.73
CA MET A 56 -11.01 5.53 5.85
C MET A 56 -12.19 5.71 4.89
N SER A 57 -13.26 4.94 5.05
CA SER A 57 -14.40 4.93 4.13
C SER A 57 -15.10 6.29 4.03
N GLU A 58 -15.11 7.10 5.10
CA GLU A 58 -15.66 8.47 5.11
C GLU A 58 -14.69 9.53 4.58
N LEU A 59 -13.41 9.19 4.43
CA LEU A 59 -12.34 10.12 4.02
C LEU A 59 -12.00 10.01 2.53
N LEU A 60 -12.50 8.98 1.85
CA LEU A 60 -12.25 8.77 0.43
C LEU A 60 -13.16 9.66 -0.43
N SER A 61 -12.56 10.67 -1.04
CA SER A 61 -13.18 11.46 -2.12
C SER A 61 -13.34 10.65 -3.41
N GLN A 62 -12.50 9.63 -3.62
CA GLN A 62 -12.53 8.74 -4.76
C GLN A 62 -11.98 7.35 -4.42
N LYS A 63 -12.29 6.37 -5.27
CA LYS A 63 -11.82 4.99 -5.09
C LYS A 63 -10.30 4.95 -5.34
N PRO A 64 -9.49 4.31 -4.46
CA PRO A 64 -8.06 4.18 -4.71
C PRO A 64 -7.76 3.41 -5.99
N GLU A 65 -6.80 3.88 -6.76
CA GLU A 65 -6.24 3.17 -7.90
C GLU A 65 -5.12 2.22 -7.44
N VAL A 66 -5.04 1.04 -8.07
CA VAL A 66 -3.98 0.05 -7.81
C VAL A 66 -3.21 -0.18 -9.10
N ILE A 67 -1.89 -0.02 -9.03
CA ILE A 67 -0.96 -0.27 -10.13
C ILE A 67 0.07 -1.30 -9.64
N GLU A 68 0.30 -2.35 -10.43
CA GLU A 68 1.26 -3.41 -10.10
C GLU A 68 2.23 -3.70 -11.26
N GLY A 69 3.41 -4.22 -10.93
CA GLY A 69 4.40 -4.64 -11.90
C GLY A 69 5.72 -5.10 -11.27
N PRO A 70 6.60 -5.76 -12.04
CA PRO A 70 7.90 -6.18 -11.56
C PRO A 70 8.81 -4.97 -11.31
N ILE A 71 9.54 -4.99 -10.20
CA ILE A 71 10.56 -3.98 -9.91
C ILE A 71 11.77 -4.20 -10.82
N LYS A 72 12.17 -3.15 -11.54
CA LYS A 72 13.39 -3.11 -12.36
C LYS A 72 14.22 -1.91 -11.93
N ALA A 73 15.46 -2.14 -11.53
CA ALA A 73 16.42 -1.09 -11.24
C ALA A 73 17.32 -0.90 -12.47
N TYR A 74 17.52 0.35 -12.87
CA TYR A 74 18.45 0.76 -13.91
C TYR A 74 19.52 1.61 -13.23
N GLY A 75 20.79 1.22 -13.39
CA GLY A 75 21.95 1.94 -12.86
C GLY A 75 22.44 3.03 -13.78
#